data_AF-A0A930AVY2-F1
#
_entry.id   AF-A0A930AVY2-F1
#
_cell.length_a   1.000
_cell.length_b   1.000
_cell.length_c   1.000
_cell.angle_alpha   90.00
_cell.angle_beta   90.00
_cell.angle_gamma   90.00
#
_symmetry.space_group_name_H-M   'P 1'
#
loop_
_entity.id
_entity.type
_entity.pdbx_description
1 polymer ?
#
loop_
_entity_poly.entity_id
_entity_poly.type
_entity_poly.pdbx_seq_one_letter_code
_entity_poly.pdbx_strand_id
1 'polypeptide(L)'
;MNSLFYLHKRILINGFKRSMRKPAFVLMLIATIAYFALILSGYKGLFQKIGITDASEYIVLFMLLQLYLGVPGLIQYFKRKGLIFRKADVQFVFQSPIHPKLILLFSGLRSVVISSIFFIVLCVFGCILYPSYTLQFVMYAAIYLTFDFFIEMSLVILCYGNETIPNHLIRFVSYILYVLLGALAIGFLLVVLDQGFHISILVKYLQSPFIKLFPLFGWSIGLLQWIFYGYHWSNVVGTVLFIISALILPILAYKSKCEGAYFEEAEQFSDEYEQAIEKAKSGDVAIVGAKPKKYMKASIKYKGYYAKAIFYRQLLEYKKNRFFIFSVRSFLFLLGGIILYFLSHDIRFMRDIMHVRLFVIPIIVTYFITFFGIVRSKWMKELQNYYTFLLPDSKIHKTWNATKIEHIKAFVDTMLIAIVGGAALDLSPLQILLTGLVGVSVNASRIYINMMVQTIISPAIGDFKVFVQFIDMFLMLISTAASVFVAVVSMIFFNNPEAAFLGLIITSCIMAIIAFFLSSFAFEKMEVVE
;
A
#
# COMPACT_ATOMS: atom_id res chain seq x y z
N MET A 1 -15.83 -12.09 32.24
CA MET A 1 -14.58 -11.31 32.06
C MET A 1 -13.34 -12.20 31.95
N ASN A 2 -13.13 -13.16 32.85
CA ASN A 2 -11.96 -14.06 32.81
C ASN A 2 -11.86 -14.91 31.53
N SER A 3 -12.99 -15.30 30.92
CA SER A 3 -13.04 -16.10 29.69
C SER A 3 -12.49 -15.36 28.47
N LEU A 4 -12.90 -14.11 28.22
CA LEU A 4 -12.42 -13.31 27.09
C LEU A 4 -10.94 -12.97 27.22
N PHE A 5 -10.50 -12.59 28.42
CA PHE A 5 -9.09 -12.32 28.68
C PHE A 5 -8.23 -13.59 28.51
N TYR A 6 -8.71 -14.72 29.02
CA TYR A 6 -8.05 -16.02 28.83
C TYR A 6 -7.92 -16.38 27.34
N LEU A 7 -9.01 -16.23 26.57
CA LEU A 7 -9.04 -16.52 25.14
C LEU A 7 -7.99 -15.70 24.39
N HIS A 8 -7.97 -14.38 24.59
CA HIS A 8 -7.01 -13.48 23.93
C HIS A 8 -5.56 -13.81 24.32
N LYS A 9 -5.30 -14.04 25.61
CA LYS A 9 -3.97 -14.45 26.10
C LYS A 9 -3.52 -15.75 25.43
N ARG A 10 -4.40 -16.74 25.33
CA ARG A 10 -4.08 -18.03 24.71
C ARG A 10 -3.89 -17.92 23.21
N ILE A 11 -4.70 -17.12 22.51
CA ILE A 11 -4.53 -16.85 21.07
C ILE A 11 -3.14 -16.25 20.80
N LEU A 12 -2.72 -15.25 21.58
CA LEU A 12 -1.41 -14.62 21.45
C LEU A 12 -0.27 -15.60 21.74
N ILE A 13 -0.30 -16.29 22.88
CA ILE A 13 0.76 -17.23 23.29
C ILE A 13 0.85 -18.40 22.32
N ASN A 14 -0.28 -19.01 21.96
CA ASN A 14 -0.29 -20.17 21.07
C ASN A 14 0.07 -19.75 19.62
N GLY A 15 -0.36 -18.57 19.19
CA GLY A 15 0.04 -17.98 17.91
C GLY A 15 1.55 -17.80 17.83
N PHE A 16 2.14 -17.18 18.85
CA PHE A 16 3.60 -16.99 18.92
C PHE A 16 4.35 -18.33 18.96
N LYS A 17 3.94 -19.28 19.80
CA LYS A 17 4.54 -20.62 19.86
C LYS A 17 4.45 -21.36 18.52
N ARG A 18 3.31 -21.25 17.82
CA ARG A 18 3.12 -21.84 16.50
C ARG A 18 4.04 -21.20 15.47
N SER A 19 4.21 -19.88 15.49
CA SER A 19 5.12 -19.17 14.59
C SER A 19 6.58 -19.53 14.83
N MET A 20 7.03 -19.57 16.09
CA MET A 20 8.41 -19.92 16.46
C MET A 20 8.82 -21.34 16.05
N ARG A 21 7.88 -22.28 15.92
CA ARG A 21 8.14 -23.63 15.43
C ARG A 21 8.42 -23.69 13.93
N LYS A 22 8.12 -22.64 13.17
CA LYS A 22 8.38 -22.63 11.73
C LYS A 22 9.75 -21.98 11.45
N PRO A 23 10.69 -22.67 10.78
CA PRO A 23 12.08 -22.22 10.63
C PRO A 23 12.20 -20.86 9.93
N ALA A 24 11.38 -20.59 8.91
CA ALA A 24 11.45 -19.30 8.21
C ALA A 24 10.85 -18.12 8.99
N PHE A 25 10.01 -18.34 10.02
CA PHE A 25 9.61 -17.25 10.92
C PHE A 25 10.80 -16.80 11.78
N VAL A 26 11.60 -17.76 12.25
CA VAL A 26 12.83 -17.47 13.01
C VAL A 26 13.85 -16.74 12.13
N LEU A 27 14.06 -17.18 10.89
CA LEU A 27 14.92 -16.47 9.93
C LEU A 27 14.43 -15.05 9.66
N MET A 28 13.12 -14.85 9.46
CA MET A 28 12.57 -13.49 9.29
C MET A 28 12.73 -12.65 10.55
N LEU A 29 12.56 -13.23 11.74
CA LEU A 29 12.76 -12.51 12.99
C LEU A 29 14.21 -12.06 13.13
N ILE A 30 15.17 -12.94 12.85
CA ILE A 30 16.61 -12.62 12.83
C ILE A 30 16.91 -11.53 11.78
N ALA A 31 16.39 -11.68 10.55
CA ALA A 31 16.56 -10.69 9.49
C ALA A 31 15.94 -9.34 9.86
N THR A 32 14.78 -9.34 10.52
CA THR A 32 14.09 -8.14 11.00
C THR A 32 14.90 -7.46 12.11
N ILE A 33 15.41 -8.23 13.07
CA ILE A 33 16.29 -7.73 14.14
C ILE A 33 17.58 -7.15 13.53
N ALA A 34 18.21 -7.87 12.59
CA ALA A 34 19.40 -7.39 11.89
C ALA A 34 19.11 -6.12 11.08
N TYR A 35 17.96 -6.05 10.40
CA TYR A 35 17.52 -4.87 9.68
C TYR A 35 17.28 -3.67 10.60
N PHE A 36 16.60 -3.86 11.74
CA PHE A 36 16.44 -2.81 12.74
C PHE A 36 17.79 -2.41 13.36
N ALA A 37 18.72 -3.33 13.58
CA ALA A 37 20.07 -3.03 14.05
C ALA A 37 20.87 -2.22 13.01
N LEU A 38 20.72 -2.52 11.72
CA LEU A 38 21.32 -1.76 10.62
C LEU A 38 20.70 -0.36 10.48
N ILE A 39 19.38 -0.24 10.63
CA ILE A 39 18.73 1.08 10.74
C ILE A 39 19.32 1.83 11.93
N LEU A 40 19.43 1.18 13.10
CA LEU A 40 20.01 1.74 14.31
C LEU A 40 21.52 2.04 14.20
N SER A 41 22.24 1.59 13.17
CA SER A 41 23.63 2.03 12.92
C SER A 41 23.72 3.14 11.88
N GLY A 42 22.81 3.17 10.89
CA GLY A 42 22.79 4.15 9.79
C GLY A 42 21.77 5.29 9.92
N TYR A 43 20.98 5.35 10.99
CA TYR A 43 19.80 6.22 11.09
C TYR A 43 20.13 7.70 10.92
N LYS A 44 21.23 8.20 11.49
CA LYS A 44 21.59 9.64 11.40
C LYS A 44 21.74 10.08 9.95
N GLY A 45 22.40 9.26 9.13
CA GLY A 45 22.59 9.55 7.71
C GLY A 45 21.29 9.46 6.89
N LEU A 46 20.34 8.61 7.29
CA LEU A 46 19.02 8.53 6.64
C LEU A 46 18.16 9.77 6.94
N PHE A 47 18.05 10.17 8.21
CA PHE A 47 17.26 11.34 8.59
C PHE A 47 17.87 12.64 8.04
N GLN A 48 19.20 12.78 8.03
CA GLN A 48 19.89 13.93 7.42
C GLN A 48 19.63 14.04 5.91
N LYS A 49 19.62 12.92 5.17
CA LYS A 49 19.31 12.92 3.72
C LYS A 49 17.86 13.29 3.42
N ILE A 50 16.94 13.01 4.35
CA ILE A 50 15.52 13.37 4.26
C ILE A 50 15.28 14.83 4.71
N GLY A 51 16.32 15.50 5.25
CA GLY A 51 16.24 16.87 5.76
C GLY A 51 15.67 16.97 7.18
N ILE A 52 15.60 15.87 7.94
CA ILE A 52 15.21 15.88 9.35
C ILE A 52 16.48 15.95 10.19
N THR A 53 16.76 17.14 10.71
CA THR A 53 17.97 17.47 11.45
C THR A 53 17.67 17.76 12.91
N ASP A 54 16.53 18.38 13.20
CA ASP A 54 16.12 18.79 14.54
C ASP A 54 14.89 18.05 15.07
N ALA A 55 14.71 18.07 16.39
CA ALA A 55 13.54 17.49 17.05
C ALA A 55 12.22 18.12 16.53
N SER A 56 12.25 19.42 16.23
CA SER A 56 11.12 20.16 15.67
C SER A 56 10.64 19.58 14.32
N GLU A 57 11.58 19.14 13.48
CA GLU A 57 11.33 18.50 12.19
C GLU A 57 10.92 17.04 12.37
N TYR A 58 11.46 16.34 13.37
CA TYR A 58 11.07 14.97 13.65
C TYR A 58 9.60 14.83 14.07
N ILE A 59 9.07 15.79 14.82
CA ILE A 59 7.68 15.77 15.30
C ILE A 59 6.66 15.96 14.17
N VAL A 60 7.07 16.50 13.01
CA VAL A 60 6.27 16.50 11.78
C VAL A 60 5.82 15.09 11.41
N LEU A 61 6.68 14.08 11.62
CA LEU A 61 6.32 12.69 11.38
C LEU A 61 5.12 12.26 12.23
N PHE A 62 5.08 12.63 13.52
CA PHE A 62 3.95 12.34 14.41
C PHE A 62 2.67 13.03 13.94
N MET A 63 2.76 14.32 13.58
CA MET A 63 1.61 15.09 13.11
C MET A 63 1.02 14.51 11.82
N LEU A 64 1.87 14.22 10.83
CA LEU A 64 1.46 13.62 9.57
C LEU A 64 0.85 12.24 9.79
N LEU A 65 1.47 11.42 10.64
CA LEU A 65 0.99 10.08 10.94
C LEU A 65 -0.38 10.11 11.62
N GLN A 66 -0.60 11.02 12.57
CA GLN A 66 -1.89 11.20 13.24
C GLN A 66 -2.98 11.67 12.28
N LEU A 67 -2.67 12.59 11.36
CA LEU A 67 -3.62 13.01 10.33
C LEU A 67 -3.90 11.89 9.31
N TYR A 68 -2.85 11.18 8.88
CA TYR A 68 -2.93 10.17 7.84
C TYR A 68 -3.56 8.85 8.30
N LEU A 69 -3.27 8.40 9.52
CA LEU A 69 -3.85 7.16 10.07
C LEU A 69 -5.08 7.43 10.94
N GLY A 70 -5.04 8.48 11.76
CA GLY A 70 -6.09 8.77 12.73
C GLY A 70 -7.41 9.18 12.07
N VAL A 71 -7.38 10.15 11.16
CA VAL A 71 -8.61 10.66 10.51
C VAL A 71 -9.32 9.56 9.70
N PRO A 72 -8.64 8.79 8.83
CA PRO A 72 -9.30 7.67 8.16
C PRO A 72 -9.75 6.56 9.12
N GLY A 73 -8.99 6.29 10.20
CA GLY A 73 -9.37 5.31 11.23
C GLY A 73 -10.70 5.67 11.90
N LEU A 74 -10.87 6.93 12.30
CA LEU A 74 -12.13 7.41 12.87
C LEU A 74 -13.30 7.34 11.90
N ILE A 75 -13.07 7.61 10.61
CA ILE A 75 -14.09 7.43 9.58
C ILE A 75 -14.45 5.94 9.39
N GLN A 76 -13.49 5.02 9.54
CA GLN A 76 -13.78 3.58 9.50
C GLN A 76 -14.64 3.15 10.70
N TYR A 77 -14.40 3.70 11.89
CA TYR A 77 -15.26 3.47 13.05
C TYR A 77 -16.69 3.99 12.81
N PHE A 78 -16.85 5.19 12.25
CA PHE A 78 -18.16 5.73 11.83
C PHE A 78 -18.89 4.86 10.81
N LYS A 79 -18.14 4.20 9.91
CA LYS A 79 -18.72 3.27 8.93
C LYS A 79 -18.93 1.86 9.47
N ARG A 80 -18.70 1.61 10.77
CA ARG A 80 -18.76 0.30 11.42
C ARG A 80 -17.85 -0.75 10.76
N LYS A 81 -16.71 -0.31 10.23
CA LYS A 81 -15.69 -1.15 9.55
C LYS A 81 -14.31 -1.08 10.21
N GLY A 82 -14.20 -0.44 11.38
CA GLY A 82 -12.93 -0.22 12.08
C GLY A 82 -12.50 -1.32 13.05
N LEU A 83 -13.39 -2.28 13.38
CA LEU A 83 -13.09 -3.40 14.28
C LEU A 83 -12.94 -4.70 13.50
N ILE A 84 -11.96 -5.50 13.88
CA ILE A 84 -11.68 -6.79 13.23
C ILE A 84 -12.30 -7.91 14.07
N PHE A 85 -13.41 -8.45 13.59
CA PHE A 85 -13.99 -9.70 14.10
C PHE A 85 -13.60 -10.85 13.18
N ARG A 86 -13.14 -11.96 13.77
CA ARG A 86 -12.93 -13.22 13.03
C ARG A 86 -14.20 -14.05 13.07
N LYS A 87 -14.36 -14.98 12.12
CA LYS A 87 -15.47 -15.96 12.13
C LYS A 87 -15.58 -16.74 13.44
N ALA A 88 -14.43 -17.06 14.06
CA ALA A 88 -14.40 -17.70 15.36
C ALA A 88 -15.04 -16.83 16.46
N ASP A 89 -14.89 -15.50 16.40
CA ASP A 89 -15.51 -14.60 17.37
C ASP A 89 -17.03 -14.56 17.18
N VAL A 90 -17.50 -14.57 15.93
CA VAL A 90 -18.94 -14.65 15.61
C VAL A 90 -19.55 -15.94 16.18
N GLN A 91 -18.91 -17.08 15.96
CA GLN A 91 -19.43 -18.37 16.40
C GLN A 91 -19.37 -18.57 17.92
N PHE A 92 -18.25 -18.22 18.56
CA PHE A 92 -18.04 -18.54 19.99
C PHE A 92 -18.28 -17.38 20.94
N VAL A 93 -18.04 -16.13 20.52
CA VAL A 93 -18.12 -14.97 21.42
C VAL A 93 -19.50 -14.31 21.35
N PHE A 94 -20.10 -14.18 20.18
CA PHE A 94 -21.41 -13.50 20.06
C PHE A 94 -22.56 -14.31 20.67
N GLN A 95 -22.45 -15.64 20.67
CA GLN A 95 -23.42 -16.54 21.30
C GLN A 95 -23.20 -16.71 22.81
N SER A 96 -22.10 -16.18 23.35
CA SER A 96 -21.81 -16.30 24.78
C SER A 96 -22.68 -15.35 25.61
N PRO A 97 -23.02 -15.68 26.86
CA PRO A 97 -23.82 -14.83 27.74
C PRO A 97 -22.96 -13.66 28.30
N ILE A 98 -22.36 -12.87 27.40
CA ILE A 98 -21.51 -11.72 27.71
C ILE A 98 -22.16 -10.48 27.11
N HIS A 99 -22.20 -9.40 27.88
CA HIS A 99 -22.78 -8.14 27.42
C HIS A 99 -22.10 -7.63 26.13
N PRO A 100 -22.84 -7.24 25.07
CA PRO A 100 -22.28 -6.82 23.78
C PRO A 100 -21.22 -5.71 23.88
N LYS A 101 -21.44 -4.69 24.73
CA LYS A 101 -20.43 -3.65 25.03
C LYS A 101 -19.04 -4.21 25.41
N LEU A 102 -18.99 -5.28 26.21
CA LEU A 102 -17.72 -5.87 26.62
C LEU A 102 -17.03 -6.55 25.43
N ILE A 103 -17.79 -7.21 24.55
CA ILE A 103 -17.27 -7.83 23.34
C ILE A 103 -16.62 -6.76 22.43
N LEU A 104 -17.29 -5.61 22.24
CA LEU A 104 -16.73 -4.47 21.49
C LEU A 104 -15.44 -3.93 22.13
N LEU A 105 -15.44 -3.71 23.44
CA LEU A 105 -14.28 -3.19 24.15
C LEU A 105 -13.08 -4.13 24.05
N PHE A 106 -13.29 -5.45 24.16
CA PHE A 106 -12.20 -6.41 23.99
C PHE A 106 -11.63 -6.43 22.57
N SER A 107 -12.50 -6.30 21.56
CA SER A 107 -12.06 -6.18 20.16
C SER A 107 -11.29 -4.87 19.92
N GLY A 108 -11.80 -3.74 20.42
CA GLY A 108 -11.15 -2.43 20.35
C GLY A 108 -9.79 -2.40 21.05
N LEU A 109 -9.68 -3.03 22.23
CA LEU A 109 -8.44 -3.12 23.00
C LEU A 109 -7.28 -3.69 22.17
N ARG A 110 -7.56 -4.66 21.30
CA ARG A 110 -6.53 -5.23 20.41
C ARG A 110 -5.96 -4.19 19.46
N SER A 111 -6.80 -3.35 18.85
CA SER A 111 -6.38 -2.27 17.98
C SER A 111 -5.57 -1.21 18.74
N VAL A 112 -6.07 -0.80 19.91
CA VAL A 112 -5.42 0.17 20.80
C VAL A 112 -4.04 -0.29 21.25
N VAL A 113 -3.87 -1.58 21.58
CA VAL A 113 -2.57 -2.12 21.99
C VAL A 113 -1.55 -2.05 20.84
N ILE A 114 -1.97 -2.37 19.61
CA ILE A 114 -1.09 -2.32 18.44
C ILE A 114 -0.71 -0.88 18.11
N SER A 115 -1.67 0.06 18.12
CA SER A 115 -1.40 1.49 17.88
C SER A 115 -0.48 2.05 18.97
N SER A 116 -0.71 1.69 20.24
CA SER A 116 0.13 2.08 21.37
C SER A 116 1.57 1.59 21.25
N ILE A 117 1.79 0.32 20.88
CA ILE A 117 3.15 -0.21 20.66
C ILE A 117 3.86 0.57 19.57
N PHE A 118 3.20 0.81 18.45
CA PHE A 118 3.78 1.57 17.33
C PHE A 118 4.16 2.99 17.75
N PHE A 119 3.29 3.66 18.49
CA PHE A 119 3.53 5.01 19.01
C PHE A 119 4.66 5.06 20.05
N ILE A 120 4.76 4.07 20.94
CA ILE A 120 5.87 3.94 21.90
C ILE A 120 7.19 3.78 21.16
N VAL A 121 7.23 2.93 20.13
CA VAL A 121 8.44 2.75 19.31
C VAL A 121 8.89 4.07 18.69
N LEU A 122 7.97 4.88 18.14
CA LEU A 122 8.29 6.20 17.62
C LEU A 122 8.83 7.15 18.71
N CYS A 123 8.25 7.14 19.91
CA CYS A 123 8.76 7.96 21.02
C CYS A 123 10.16 7.51 21.45
N VAL A 124 10.43 6.20 21.50
CA VAL A 124 11.76 5.65 21.81
C VAL A 124 12.79 6.07 20.76
N PHE A 125 12.43 6.04 19.46
CA PHE A 125 13.30 6.60 18.42
C PHE A 125 13.55 8.09 18.63
N GLY A 126 12.53 8.87 19.00
CA GLY A 126 12.69 10.28 19.37
C GLY A 126 13.70 10.50 20.50
N CYS A 127 13.64 9.71 21.57
CA CYS A 127 14.60 9.78 22.68
C CYS A 127 16.04 9.44 22.26
N ILE A 128 16.22 8.44 21.39
CA ILE A 128 17.55 8.02 20.90
C ILE A 128 18.13 9.09 19.95
N LEU A 129 17.29 9.65 19.07
CA LEU A 129 17.69 10.65 18.09
C LEU A 129 18.01 12.01 18.74
N TYR A 130 17.20 12.41 19.72
CA TYR A 130 17.25 13.72 20.34
C TYR A 130 17.29 13.62 21.87
N PRO A 131 18.44 13.23 22.47
CA PRO A 131 18.56 12.99 23.91
C PRO A 131 18.12 14.18 24.78
N SER A 132 18.34 15.42 24.32
CA SER A 132 17.92 16.64 25.02
C SER A 132 16.39 16.75 25.20
N TYR A 133 15.62 16.09 24.34
CA TYR A 133 14.16 16.13 24.32
C TYR A 133 13.51 14.88 24.97
N THR A 134 14.30 14.02 25.61
CA THR A 134 13.84 12.75 26.22
C THR A 134 12.65 12.95 27.16
N LEU A 135 12.71 13.96 28.04
CA LEU A 135 11.61 14.23 28.97
C LEU A 135 10.31 14.56 28.24
N GLN A 136 10.39 15.36 27.18
CA GLN A 136 9.23 15.76 26.38
C GLN A 136 8.59 14.56 25.68
N PHE A 137 9.40 13.66 25.10
CA PHE A 137 8.90 12.42 24.51
C PHE A 137 8.23 11.50 25.55
N VAL A 138 8.82 11.34 26.73
CA VAL A 138 8.25 10.50 27.80
C VAL A 138 6.94 11.10 28.32
N MET A 139 6.90 12.42 28.56
CA MET A 139 5.68 13.12 28.98
C MET A 139 4.59 13.01 27.92
N TYR A 140 4.92 13.27 26.66
CA TYR A 140 3.97 13.13 25.56
C TYR A 140 3.43 11.72 25.48
N ALA A 141 4.30 10.71 25.59
CA ALA A 141 3.90 9.31 25.55
C ALA A 141 2.89 8.97 26.66
N ALA A 142 3.19 9.35 27.91
CA ALA A 142 2.33 9.07 29.04
C ALA A 142 0.96 9.76 28.92
N ILE A 143 0.93 11.05 28.57
CA ILE A 143 -0.29 11.84 28.49
C ILE A 143 -1.14 11.40 27.30
N TYR A 144 -0.54 11.30 26.12
CA TYR A 144 -1.24 10.91 24.90
C TYR A 144 -1.85 9.52 25.04
N LEU A 145 -1.07 8.50 25.42
CA LEU A 145 -1.58 7.12 25.53
C LEU A 145 -2.72 6.98 26.53
N THR A 146 -2.67 7.72 27.64
CA THR A 146 -3.73 7.68 28.66
C THR A 146 -5.04 8.23 28.11
N PHE A 147 -5.02 9.42 27.53
CA PHE A 147 -6.25 10.06 27.03
C PHE A 147 -6.75 9.44 25.73
N ASP A 148 -5.84 9.05 24.83
CA ASP A 148 -6.17 8.37 23.58
C ASP A 148 -6.85 7.02 23.85
N PHE A 149 -6.41 6.27 24.88
CA PHE A 149 -7.08 5.05 25.31
C PHE A 149 -8.57 5.27 25.63
N PHE A 150 -8.88 6.30 26.43
CA PHE A 150 -10.27 6.60 26.79
C PHE A 150 -11.08 7.07 25.59
N ILE A 151 -10.50 7.89 24.73
CA ILE A 151 -11.16 8.37 23.51
C ILE A 151 -11.44 7.21 22.56
N GLU A 152 -10.46 6.40 22.22
CA GLU A 152 -10.59 5.31 21.25
C GLU A 152 -11.59 4.25 21.74
N MET A 153 -11.54 3.86 23.02
CA MET A 153 -12.50 2.91 23.59
C MET A 153 -13.93 3.46 23.63
N SER A 154 -14.08 4.77 23.84
CA SER A 154 -15.39 5.43 23.79
C SER A 154 -15.94 5.52 22.37
N LEU A 155 -15.09 5.86 21.40
CA LEU A 155 -15.45 5.89 19.98
C LEU A 155 -15.86 4.51 19.48
N VAL A 156 -15.19 3.45 19.92
CA VAL A 156 -15.58 2.07 19.60
C VAL A 156 -17.04 1.80 20.01
N ILE A 157 -17.45 2.18 21.22
CA ILE A 157 -18.84 2.00 21.65
C ILE A 157 -19.79 2.95 20.91
N LEU A 158 -19.46 4.25 20.88
CA LEU A 158 -20.34 5.31 20.35
C LEU A 158 -20.52 5.28 18.83
N CYS A 159 -19.56 4.74 18.09
CA CYS A 159 -19.63 4.66 16.64
C CYS A 159 -20.07 3.26 16.19
N TYR A 160 -19.49 2.21 16.79
CA TYR A 160 -19.72 0.84 16.36
C TYR A 160 -20.94 0.20 17.03
N GLY A 161 -21.08 0.36 18.36
CA GLY A 161 -22.21 -0.18 19.14
C GLY A 161 -23.45 0.71 19.16
N ASN A 162 -23.41 1.84 18.46
CA ASN A 162 -24.49 2.83 18.54
C ASN A 162 -25.74 2.38 17.79
N GLU A 163 -26.85 2.38 18.52
CA GLU A 163 -28.20 2.05 18.04
C GLU A 163 -29.12 3.29 17.95
N THR A 164 -28.67 4.45 18.44
CA THR A 164 -29.50 5.63 18.65
C THR A 164 -29.26 6.75 17.63
N ILE A 165 -27.99 6.97 17.23
CA ILE A 165 -27.64 8.01 16.25
C ILE A 165 -27.93 7.48 14.85
N PRO A 166 -28.75 8.19 14.04
CA PRO A 166 -29.10 7.73 12.71
C PRO A 166 -27.88 7.79 11.76
N ASN A 167 -27.80 6.79 10.88
CA ASN A 167 -26.69 6.61 9.93
C ASN A 167 -26.45 7.81 9.01
N HIS A 168 -27.46 8.66 8.74
CA HIS A 168 -27.28 9.84 7.88
C HIS A 168 -26.39 10.91 8.54
N LEU A 169 -26.51 11.13 9.86
CA LEU A 169 -25.68 12.08 10.60
C LEU A 169 -24.23 11.61 10.63
N ILE A 170 -24.01 10.33 10.87
CA ILE A 170 -22.67 9.73 10.89
C ILE A 170 -21.96 9.88 9.53
N ARG A 171 -22.70 9.67 8.44
CA ARG A 171 -22.19 9.92 7.08
C ARG A 171 -21.91 11.40 6.84
N PHE A 172 -22.80 12.29 7.29
CA PHE A 172 -22.62 13.73 7.16
C PHE A 172 -21.34 14.22 7.88
N VAL A 173 -21.12 13.81 9.13
CA VAL A 173 -19.88 14.10 9.88
C VAL A 173 -18.66 13.54 9.15
N SER A 174 -18.76 12.32 8.61
CA SER A 174 -17.67 11.73 7.81
C SER A 174 -17.35 12.56 6.56
N TYR A 175 -18.37 13.11 5.87
CA TYR A 175 -18.16 13.99 4.72
C TYR A 175 -17.48 15.30 5.10
N ILE A 176 -17.86 15.92 6.22
CA ILE A 176 -17.20 17.12 6.73
C ILE A 176 -15.72 16.86 6.95
N LEU A 177 -15.37 15.73 7.59
CA LEU A 177 -13.97 15.36 7.82
C LEU A 177 -13.19 15.17 6.53
N TYR A 178 -13.80 14.57 5.49
CA TYR A 178 -13.16 14.45 4.17
C TYR A 178 -12.96 15.80 3.49
N VAL A 179 -13.94 16.71 3.58
CA VAL A 179 -13.83 18.06 3.02
C VAL A 179 -12.72 18.83 3.73
N LEU A 180 -12.62 18.72 5.05
CA LEU A 180 -11.57 19.36 5.84
C LEU A 180 -10.18 18.80 5.47
N LEU A 181 -10.06 17.48 5.29
CA LEU A 181 -8.83 16.83 4.84
C LEU A 181 -8.42 17.28 3.43
N GLY A 182 -9.39 17.36 2.52
CA GLY A 182 -9.18 17.88 1.16
C GLY A 182 -8.73 19.34 1.18
N ALA A 183 -9.38 20.19 1.99
CA ALA A 183 -9.02 21.60 2.14
C ALA A 183 -7.60 21.78 2.69
N LEU A 184 -7.20 20.98 3.68
CA LEU A 184 -5.82 21.00 4.22
C LEU A 184 -4.80 20.59 3.15
N ALA A 185 -5.09 19.53 2.38
CA ALA A 185 -4.20 19.08 1.31
C ALA A 185 -4.07 20.13 0.19
N ILE A 186 -5.18 20.77 -0.20
CA ILE A 186 -5.18 21.87 -1.19
C ILE A 186 -4.42 23.07 -0.64
N GLY A 187 -4.65 23.46 0.62
CA GLY A 187 -3.92 24.55 1.26
C GLY A 187 -2.41 24.32 1.28
N PHE A 188 -1.98 23.08 1.56
CA PHE A 188 -0.56 22.72 1.49
C PHE A 188 -0.02 22.81 0.06
N LEU A 189 -0.75 22.30 -0.93
CA LEU A 189 -0.36 22.40 -2.34
C LEU A 189 -0.18 23.86 -2.79
N LEU A 190 -1.10 24.75 -2.40
CA LEU A 190 -1.00 26.18 -2.73
C LEU A 190 0.26 26.82 -2.13
N VAL A 191 0.60 26.50 -0.89
CA VAL A 191 1.82 27.00 -0.23
C VAL A 191 3.09 26.47 -0.93
N VAL A 192 3.09 25.20 -1.33
CA VAL A 192 4.21 24.60 -2.06
C VAL A 192 4.37 25.20 -3.46
N LEU A 193 3.26 25.55 -4.13
CA LEU A 193 3.28 26.20 -5.44
C LEU A 193 3.87 27.62 -5.38
N ASP A 194 3.67 28.34 -4.28
CA ASP A 194 4.19 29.70 -4.08
C ASP A 194 5.66 29.70 -3.64
N GLN A 195 6.02 28.83 -2.67
CA GLN A 195 7.32 28.90 -1.95
C GLN A 195 8.30 27.77 -2.29
N GLY A 196 7.90 26.79 -3.10
CA GLY A 196 8.66 25.57 -3.35
C GLY A 196 8.54 24.53 -2.22
N PHE A 197 9.13 23.35 -2.41
CA PHE A 197 9.07 22.26 -1.43
C PHE A 197 10.31 22.20 -0.55
N HIS A 198 10.15 22.55 0.73
CA HIS A 198 11.14 22.38 1.80
C HIS A 198 10.47 21.89 3.08
N ILE A 199 11.16 21.05 3.88
CA ILE A 199 10.61 20.49 5.12
C ILE A 199 10.23 21.58 6.14
N SER A 200 10.95 22.71 6.15
CA SER A 200 10.68 23.86 7.00
C SER A 200 9.33 24.53 6.70
N ILE A 201 8.92 24.56 5.43
CA ILE A 201 7.59 25.03 5.01
C ILE A 201 6.52 24.09 5.54
N LEU A 202 6.78 22.78 5.51
CA LEU A 202 5.87 21.78 6.07
C LEU A 202 5.74 21.92 7.59
N VAL A 203 6.84 22.14 8.33
CA VAL A 203 6.80 22.43 9.78
C VAL A 203 5.90 23.65 10.05
N LYS A 204 6.14 24.76 9.33
CA LYS A 204 5.38 26.00 9.51
C LYS A 204 3.89 25.82 9.18
N TYR A 205 3.58 25.11 8.10
CA TYR A 205 2.21 24.79 7.74
C TYR A 205 1.54 23.92 8.80
N LEU A 206 2.26 22.92 9.34
CA LEU A 206 1.71 22.03 10.35
C LEU A 206 1.49 22.70 11.71
N GLN A 207 2.26 23.75 12.02
CA GLN A 207 2.04 24.58 13.22
C GLN A 207 0.79 25.47 13.12
N SER A 208 0.22 25.62 11.93
CA SER A 208 -0.93 26.50 11.73
C SER A 208 -2.14 26.11 12.62
N PRO A 209 -2.97 27.09 13.04
CA PRO A 209 -4.16 26.81 13.82
C PRO A 209 -5.18 25.90 13.11
N PHE A 210 -5.15 25.86 11.78
CA PHE A 210 -6.12 25.13 10.96
C PHE A 210 -6.10 23.61 11.20
N ILE A 211 -4.97 23.04 11.61
CA ILE A 211 -4.89 21.60 11.91
C ILE A 211 -5.70 21.21 13.13
N LYS A 212 -5.85 22.13 14.09
CA LYS A 212 -6.67 21.89 15.30
C LYS A 212 -8.17 21.94 15.02
N LEU A 213 -8.59 22.25 13.78
CA LEU A 213 -9.98 22.12 13.36
C LEU A 213 -10.42 20.66 13.23
N PHE A 214 -9.49 19.72 13.04
CA PHE A 214 -9.82 18.29 13.07
C PHE A 214 -10.12 17.86 14.50
N PRO A 215 -11.35 17.40 14.81
CA PRO A 215 -11.68 16.93 16.13
C PRO A 215 -10.81 15.74 16.54
N LEU A 216 -10.50 15.66 17.84
CA LEU A 216 -9.70 14.61 18.49
C LEU A 216 -8.22 14.56 18.05
N PHE A 217 -7.93 14.30 16.77
CA PHE A 217 -6.56 14.19 16.26
C PHE A 217 -5.88 15.56 16.07
N GLY A 218 -6.60 16.57 15.61
CA GLY A 218 -6.07 17.94 15.56
C GLY A 218 -5.84 18.50 16.98
N TRP A 219 -6.66 18.07 17.93
CA TRP A 219 -6.55 18.45 19.34
C TRP A 219 -5.37 17.75 20.03
N SER A 220 -5.13 16.46 19.72
CA SER A 220 -3.94 15.75 20.19
C SER A 220 -2.64 16.29 19.59
N ILE A 221 -2.68 16.82 18.36
CA ILE A 221 -1.57 17.57 17.77
C ILE A 221 -1.33 18.87 18.56
N GLY A 222 -2.37 19.50 19.10
CA GLY A 222 -2.23 20.63 20.01
C GLY A 222 -1.38 20.31 21.25
N LEU A 223 -1.60 19.15 21.87
CA LEU A 223 -0.79 18.65 23.00
C LEU A 223 0.68 18.45 22.59
N LEU A 224 0.89 17.78 21.46
CA LEU A 224 2.23 17.55 20.91
C LEU A 224 2.96 18.88 20.65
N GLN A 225 2.32 19.81 19.94
CA GLN A 225 2.90 21.12 19.64
C GLN A 225 3.17 21.94 20.91
N TRP A 226 2.32 21.84 21.93
CA TRP A 226 2.58 22.52 23.20
C TRP A 226 3.84 22.00 23.88
N ILE A 227 3.99 20.68 23.99
CA ILE A 227 5.11 20.05 24.69
C ILE A 227 6.45 20.39 24.03
N PHE A 228 6.49 20.45 22.69
CA PHE A 228 7.75 20.58 21.95
C PHE A 228 8.02 21.98 21.39
N TYR A 229 7.00 22.70 20.89
CA TYR A 229 7.17 24.06 20.36
C TYR A 229 6.87 25.15 21.40
N GLY A 230 6.31 24.77 22.55
CA GLY A 230 5.98 25.69 23.63
C GLY A 230 4.61 26.35 23.48
N TYR A 231 4.42 27.46 24.18
CA TYR A 231 3.14 28.13 24.32
C TYR A 231 2.67 28.77 23.01
N HIS A 232 1.47 28.39 22.58
CA HIS A 232 0.68 29.10 21.58
C HIS A 232 -0.79 28.90 21.93
N TRP A 233 -1.63 29.94 21.80
CA TRP A 233 -3.03 29.90 22.25
C TRP A 233 -3.79 28.70 21.67
N SER A 234 -3.55 28.37 20.39
CA SER A 234 -4.24 27.27 19.72
C SER A 234 -3.75 25.88 20.16
N ASN A 235 -2.52 25.76 20.66
CA ASN A 235 -2.00 24.52 21.24
C ASN A 235 -2.68 24.23 22.58
N VAL A 236 -2.85 25.28 23.40
CA VAL A 236 -3.54 25.19 24.69
C VAL A 236 -5.00 24.81 24.50
N VAL A 237 -5.73 25.52 23.62
CA VAL A 237 -7.13 25.22 23.32
C VAL A 237 -7.29 23.79 22.79
N GLY A 238 -6.45 23.37 21.85
CA GLY A 238 -6.47 21.99 21.34
C GLY A 238 -6.26 20.95 22.44
N THR A 239 -5.28 21.18 23.33
CA THR A 239 -5.00 20.26 24.45
C THR A 239 -6.16 20.16 25.43
N VAL A 240 -6.76 21.30 25.78
CA VAL A 240 -7.93 21.34 26.67
C VAL A 240 -9.10 20.59 26.06
N LEU A 241 -9.38 20.79 24.77
CA LEU A 241 -10.44 20.05 24.06
C LEU A 241 -10.17 18.55 24.00
N PHE A 242 -8.90 18.14 23.82
CA PHE A 242 -8.50 16.73 23.84
C PHE A 242 -8.78 16.08 25.20
N ILE A 243 -8.37 16.74 26.29
CA ILE A 243 -8.59 16.25 27.67
C ILE A 243 -10.08 16.21 28.00
N ILE A 244 -10.83 17.27 27.68
CA ILE A 244 -12.28 17.31 27.89
C ILE A 244 -12.97 16.16 27.14
N SER A 245 -12.55 15.89 25.90
CA SER A 245 -13.09 14.77 25.12
C SER A 245 -12.82 13.42 25.78
N ALA A 246 -11.61 13.22 26.30
CA ALA A 246 -11.25 12.00 27.01
C ALA A 246 -12.04 11.80 28.32
N LEU A 247 -12.56 12.87 28.93
CA LEU A 247 -13.41 12.78 30.13
C LEU A 247 -14.90 12.61 29.80
N ILE A 248 -15.41 13.30 28.78
CA ILE A 248 -16.84 13.30 28.44
C ILE A 248 -17.23 12.04 27.64
N LEU A 249 -16.41 11.63 26.66
CA LEU A 249 -16.76 10.53 25.76
C LEU A 249 -16.98 9.20 26.51
N PRO A 250 -16.18 8.82 27.54
CA PRO A 250 -16.45 7.61 28.32
C PRO A 250 -17.80 7.62 29.03
N ILE A 251 -18.22 8.79 29.54
CA ILE A 251 -19.51 8.97 30.22
C ILE A 251 -20.65 8.76 29.21
N LEU A 252 -20.52 9.32 28.01
CA LEU A 252 -21.49 9.13 26.93
C LEU A 252 -21.53 7.67 26.45
N ALA A 253 -20.37 7.05 26.28
CA ALA A 253 -20.25 5.65 25.89
C ALA A 253 -20.90 4.71 26.92
N TYR A 254 -20.70 4.98 28.21
CA TYR A 254 -21.33 4.21 29.28
C TYR A 254 -22.87 4.29 29.22
N LYS A 255 -23.43 5.50 29.03
CA LYS A 255 -24.87 5.75 28.94
C LYS A 255 -25.53 5.27 27.63
N SER A 256 -24.76 5.10 26.56
CA SER A 256 -25.29 4.69 25.26
C SER A 256 -25.94 3.30 25.30
N LYS A 257 -26.99 3.09 24.50
CA LYS A 257 -27.57 1.74 24.30
C LYS A 257 -26.71 0.95 23.33
N CYS A 258 -26.48 -0.33 23.65
CA CYS A 258 -25.72 -1.28 22.83
C CYS A 258 -26.18 -2.69 23.23
N GLU A 259 -27.28 -3.12 22.62
CA GLU A 259 -27.94 -4.41 22.83
C GLU A 259 -27.48 -5.48 21.83
N GLY A 260 -26.66 -5.11 20.84
CA GLY A 260 -25.99 -6.05 19.94
C GLY A 260 -26.43 -5.95 18.49
N ALA A 261 -27.07 -4.85 18.08
CA ALA A 261 -27.49 -4.64 16.69
C ALA A 261 -26.33 -4.67 15.68
N TYR A 262 -25.09 -4.48 16.16
CA TYR A 262 -23.90 -4.55 15.31
C TYR A 262 -23.49 -5.99 14.93
N PHE A 263 -24.04 -7.03 15.56
CA PHE A 263 -23.57 -8.41 15.33
C PHE A 263 -23.77 -8.86 13.87
N GLU A 264 -24.87 -8.50 13.24
CA GLU A 264 -25.14 -8.84 11.83
C GLU A 264 -24.11 -8.17 10.89
N GLU A 265 -23.82 -6.90 11.11
CA GLU A 265 -22.82 -6.17 10.33
C GLU A 265 -21.40 -6.69 10.59
N ALA A 266 -21.10 -7.07 11.84
CA ALA A 266 -19.83 -7.66 12.23
C ALA A 266 -19.62 -9.06 11.62
N GLU A 267 -20.68 -9.86 11.49
CA GLU A 267 -20.65 -11.16 10.81
C GLU A 267 -20.34 -10.97 9.33
N GLN A 268 -21.08 -10.11 8.62
CA GLN A 268 -20.81 -9.80 7.22
C GLN A 268 -19.38 -9.27 7.01
N PHE A 269 -18.91 -8.41 7.91
CA PHE A 269 -17.55 -7.89 7.85
C PHE A 269 -16.48 -8.99 8.10
N SER A 270 -16.77 -9.94 8.99
CA SER A 270 -15.87 -11.07 9.25
C SER A 270 -15.74 -11.99 8.03
N ASP A 271 -16.82 -12.18 7.27
CA ASP A 271 -16.79 -12.90 6.00
C ASP A 271 -15.98 -12.16 4.94
N GLU A 272 -16.19 -10.85 4.78
CA GLU A 272 -15.37 -10.02 3.89
C GLU A 272 -13.88 -10.06 4.28
N TYR A 273 -13.59 -10.07 5.58
CA TYR A 273 -12.23 -10.11 6.12
C TYR A 273 -11.55 -11.47 5.87
N GLU A 274 -12.23 -12.59 6.11
CA GLU A 274 -11.68 -13.92 5.80
C GLU A 274 -11.49 -14.10 4.28
N GLN A 275 -12.43 -13.65 3.45
CA GLN A 275 -12.24 -13.65 2.00
C GLN A 275 -11.03 -12.80 1.59
N ALA A 276 -10.78 -11.69 2.29
CA ALA A 276 -9.60 -10.88 2.06
C ALA A 276 -8.31 -11.57 2.52
N ILE A 277 -8.32 -12.31 3.63
CA ILE A 277 -7.20 -13.15 4.07
C ILE A 277 -6.94 -14.27 3.06
N GLU A 278 -7.97 -14.97 2.58
CA GLU A 278 -7.83 -16.02 1.56
C GLU A 278 -7.27 -15.46 0.26
N LYS A 279 -7.76 -14.30 -0.17
CA LYS A 279 -7.20 -13.57 -1.32
C LYS A 279 -5.76 -13.14 -1.06
N ALA A 280 -5.43 -12.59 0.10
CA ALA A 280 -4.06 -12.20 0.45
C ALA A 280 -3.13 -13.42 0.53
N LYS A 281 -3.58 -14.54 1.10
CA LYS A 281 -2.88 -15.82 1.06
C LYS A 281 -2.69 -16.26 -0.38
N SER A 282 -3.67 -16.12 -1.27
CA SER A 282 -3.51 -16.42 -2.69
C SER A 282 -2.61 -15.42 -3.45
N GLY A 283 -2.16 -14.33 -2.81
CA GLY A 283 -1.33 -13.28 -3.41
C GLY A 283 -2.12 -12.19 -4.15
N ASP A 284 -3.44 -12.12 -3.96
CA ASP A 284 -4.31 -11.07 -4.47
C ASP A 284 -4.40 -9.89 -3.48
N VAL A 285 -4.42 -8.66 -4.00
CA VAL A 285 -4.73 -7.46 -3.20
C VAL A 285 -6.23 -7.40 -2.98
N ALA A 286 -6.67 -7.76 -1.79
CA ALA A 286 -8.06 -7.64 -1.37
C ALA A 286 -8.21 -6.50 -0.36
N ILE A 287 -9.06 -5.53 -0.71
CA ILE A 287 -9.44 -4.45 0.20
C ILE A 287 -10.77 -4.85 0.82
N VAL A 288 -10.77 -5.03 2.14
CA VAL A 288 -11.97 -5.35 2.93
C VAL A 288 -12.97 -4.20 2.79
N GLY A 289 -14.24 -4.51 2.55
CA GLY A 289 -15.27 -3.50 2.34
C GLY A 289 -15.24 -2.77 1.00
N ALA A 290 -14.43 -3.20 0.03
CA ALA A 290 -14.50 -2.70 -1.34
C ALA A 290 -15.82 -3.12 -2.00
N LYS A 291 -16.53 -2.15 -2.60
CA LYS A 291 -17.75 -2.44 -3.35
C LYS A 291 -17.45 -3.43 -4.49
N PRO A 292 -18.36 -4.37 -4.77
CA PRO A 292 -18.17 -5.31 -5.87
C PRO A 292 -17.96 -4.54 -7.17
N LYS A 293 -17.00 -5.01 -7.97
CA LYS A 293 -16.66 -4.37 -9.24
C LYS A 293 -17.86 -4.44 -10.17
N LYS A 294 -18.37 -3.29 -10.59
CA LYS A 294 -19.45 -3.21 -11.60
C LYS A 294 -18.87 -3.47 -12.98
N TYR A 295 -19.42 -4.46 -13.68
CA TYR A 295 -19.05 -4.81 -15.04
C TYR A 295 -20.07 -4.23 -16.03
N MET A 296 -19.59 -3.78 -17.19
CA MET A 296 -20.41 -3.33 -18.30
C MET A 296 -20.89 -4.52 -19.14
N LYS A 297 -22.02 -4.34 -19.85
CA LYS A 297 -22.49 -5.31 -20.84
C LYS A 297 -21.52 -5.33 -22.03
N ALA A 298 -21.12 -6.51 -22.46
CA ALA A 298 -20.31 -6.71 -23.67
C ALA A 298 -20.97 -7.76 -24.56
N SER A 299 -21.07 -7.49 -25.86
CA SER A 299 -21.57 -8.45 -26.84
C SER A 299 -20.65 -9.68 -26.88
N ILE A 300 -21.20 -10.85 -26.63
CA ILE A 300 -20.43 -12.09 -26.63
C ILE A 300 -20.26 -12.56 -28.07
N LYS A 301 -19.03 -12.55 -28.58
CA LYS A 301 -18.65 -13.23 -29.81
C LYS A 301 -17.59 -14.25 -29.46
N TYR A 302 -17.93 -15.53 -29.51
CA TYR A 302 -16.99 -16.61 -29.26
C TYR A 302 -15.96 -16.64 -30.41
N LYS A 303 -14.68 -16.53 -30.07
CA LYS A 303 -13.56 -16.52 -31.02
C LYS A 303 -12.37 -17.28 -30.43
N GLY A 304 -11.59 -17.91 -31.30
CA GLY A 304 -10.38 -18.65 -30.96
C GLY A 304 -10.61 -20.15 -30.80
N TYR A 305 -9.69 -20.93 -31.35
CA TYR A 305 -9.60 -22.38 -31.18
C TYR A 305 -8.42 -22.72 -30.26
N TYR A 306 -8.51 -23.83 -29.51
CA TYR A 306 -7.44 -24.31 -28.62
C TYR A 306 -6.97 -23.25 -27.61
N ALA A 307 -5.65 -23.10 -27.36
CA ALA A 307 -5.15 -22.12 -26.39
C ALA A 307 -5.51 -20.66 -26.74
N LYS A 308 -5.82 -20.35 -28.01
CA LYS A 308 -6.24 -18.98 -28.41
C LYS A 308 -7.56 -18.58 -27.75
N ALA A 309 -8.39 -19.54 -27.32
CA ALA A 309 -9.61 -19.27 -26.58
C ALA A 309 -9.35 -18.54 -25.25
N ILE A 310 -8.22 -18.83 -24.59
CA ILE A 310 -7.78 -18.16 -23.35
C ILE A 310 -7.67 -16.65 -23.59
N PHE A 311 -6.94 -16.27 -24.64
CA PHE A 311 -6.73 -14.87 -24.99
C PHE A 311 -8.05 -14.13 -25.30
N TYR A 312 -8.93 -14.71 -26.12
CA TYR A 312 -10.20 -14.06 -26.46
C TYR A 312 -11.16 -13.97 -25.28
N ARG A 313 -11.15 -14.95 -24.36
CA ARG A 313 -11.89 -14.89 -23.10
C ARG A 313 -11.40 -13.74 -22.24
N GLN A 314 -10.09 -13.63 -22.03
CA GLN A 314 -9.49 -12.53 -21.28
C GLN A 314 -9.80 -11.16 -21.92
N LEU A 315 -9.77 -11.06 -23.25
CA LEU A 315 -10.12 -9.84 -23.98
C LEU A 315 -11.59 -9.45 -23.77
N LEU A 316 -12.52 -10.41 -23.79
CA LEU A 316 -13.94 -10.17 -23.49
C LEU A 316 -14.14 -9.68 -22.05
N GLU A 317 -13.41 -10.25 -21.08
CA GLU A 317 -13.44 -9.76 -19.70
C GLU A 317 -12.92 -8.32 -19.58
N TYR A 318 -11.89 -7.95 -20.35
CA TYR A 318 -11.44 -6.55 -20.39
C TYR A 318 -12.50 -5.64 -21.01
N LYS A 319 -13.21 -6.07 -22.07
CA LYS A 319 -14.32 -5.30 -22.66
C LYS A 319 -15.44 -5.02 -21.67
N LYS A 320 -15.65 -5.90 -20.69
CA LYS A 320 -16.61 -5.68 -19.59
C LYS A 320 -16.13 -4.68 -18.54
N ASN A 321 -14.84 -4.31 -18.50
CA ASN A 321 -14.35 -3.28 -17.59
C ASN A 321 -14.65 -1.87 -18.12
N ARG A 322 -15.00 -0.94 -17.21
CA ARG A 322 -15.33 0.46 -17.56
C ARG A 322 -14.30 1.17 -18.44
N PHE A 323 -13.02 0.96 -18.15
CA PHE A 323 -11.89 1.61 -18.82
C PHE A 323 -11.18 0.68 -19.83
N PHE A 324 -11.81 -0.46 -20.18
CA PHE A 324 -11.26 -1.47 -21.07
C PHE A 324 -9.84 -1.94 -20.66
N ILE A 325 -8.79 -1.47 -21.34
CA ILE A 325 -7.37 -1.79 -21.11
C ILE A 325 -6.74 -0.81 -20.10
N PHE A 326 -7.25 0.43 -20.01
CA PHE A 326 -6.70 1.44 -19.11
C PHE A 326 -6.96 1.07 -17.65
N SER A 327 -5.90 1.18 -16.86
CA SER A 327 -5.88 0.84 -15.44
C SER A 327 -5.28 1.98 -14.63
N VAL A 328 -5.22 1.80 -13.30
CA VAL A 328 -4.53 2.75 -12.41
C VAL A 328 -3.10 3.01 -12.87
N ARG A 329 -2.40 1.98 -13.38
CA ARG A 329 -1.05 2.11 -13.97
C ARG A 329 -1.03 3.07 -15.16
N SER A 330 -2.00 2.93 -16.07
CA SER A 330 -2.13 3.78 -17.26
C SER A 330 -2.37 5.24 -16.88
N PHE A 331 -3.19 5.47 -15.85
CA PHE A 331 -3.42 6.81 -15.31
C PHE A 331 -2.15 7.41 -14.67
N LEU A 332 -1.40 6.62 -13.89
CA LEU A 332 -0.13 7.06 -13.31
C LEU A 332 0.91 7.40 -14.38
N PHE A 333 0.97 6.64 -15.47
CA PHE A 333 1.90 6.90 -16.58
C PHE A 333 1.50 8.14 -17.39
N LEU A 334 0.19 8.36 -17.60
CA LEU A 334 -0.31 9.61 -18.18
C LEU A 334 0.04 10.81 -17.29
N LEU A 335 -0.23 10.72 -15.99
CA LEU A 335 0.05 11.78 -15.01
C LEU A 335 1.56 12.05 -14.91
N GLY A 336 2.39 11.00 -14.91
CA GLY A 336 3.85 11.11 -14.97
C GLY A 336 4.34 11.82 -16.23
N GLY A 337 3.75 11.51 -17.39
CA GLY A 337 4.04 12.22 -18.64
C GLY A 337 3.67 13.71 -18.57
N ILE A 338 2.50 14.04 -18.01
CA ILE A 338 2.06 15.44 -17.82
C ILE A 338 2.99 16.19 -16.86
N ILE A 339 3.39 15.55 -15.74
CA ILE A 339 4.33 16.13 -14.79
C ILE A 339 5.68 16.41 -15.47
N LEU A 340 6.19 15.47 -16.27
CA LEU A 340 7.41 15.67 -17.06
C LEU A 340 7.25 16.83 -18.06
N TYR A 341 6.09 16.98 -18.68
CA TYR A 341 5.79 18.10 -19.57
C TYR A 341 5.74 19.45 -18.86
N PHE A 342 5.27 19.53 -17.62
CA PHE A 342 5.34 20.80 -16.88
C PHE A 342 6.75 21.09 -16.37
N LEU A 343 7.46 20.06 -15.87
CA LEU A 343 8.84 20.19 -15.43
C LEU A 343 9.78 20.58 -16.58
N SER A 344 9.48 20.15 -17.81
CA SER A 344 10.27 20.50 -18.99
C SER A 344 10.30 21.99 -19.29
N HIS A 345 9.33 22.77 -18.79
CA HIS A 345 9.29 24.22 -18.96
C HIS A 345 10.18 24.97 -17.97
N ASP A 346 10.65 24.33 -16.89
CA ASP A 346 11.62 24.92 -15.97
C ASP A 346 13.04 24.82 -16.54
N ILE A 347 13.68 25.97 -16.75
CA ILE A 347 15.03 26.11 -17.30
C ILE A 347 16.08 25.41 -16.43
N ARG A 348 15.88 25.36 -15.10
CA ARG A 348 16.82 24.70 -14.19
C ARG A 348 16.76 23.18 -14.34
N PHE A 349 15.54 22.64 -14.34
CA PHE A 349 15.29 21.20 -14.53
C PHE A 349 15.84 20.70 -15.87
N MET A 350 15.63 21.47 -16.94
CA MET A 350 16.14 21.12 -18.27
C MET A 350 17.66 21.11 -18.37
N ARG A 351 18.34 22.03 -17.68
CA ARG A 351 19.81 22.07 -17.66
C ARG A 351 20.41 20.82 -17.01
N ASP A 352 19.84 20.39 -15.90
CA ASP A 352 20.34 19.23 -15.14
C ASP A 352 20.11 17.90 -15.88
N ILE A 353 19.03 17.82 -16.66
CA ILE A 353 18.60 16.59 -17.33
C ILE A 353 19.12 16.46 -18.76
N MET A 354 19.68 17.52 -19.34
CA MET A 354 20.12 17.53 -20.74
C MET A 354 21.04 16.35 -21.11
N HIS A 355 21.94 15.94 -20.20
CA HIS A 355 22.85 14.82 -20.40
C HIS A 355 22.19 13.43 -20.38
N VAL A 356 21.00 13.30 -19.77
CA VAL A 356 20.29 12.03 -19.56
C VAL A 356 18.90 12.03 -20.21
N ARG A 357 18.56 13.11 -20.93
CA ARG A 357 17.24 13.38 -21.53
C ARG A 357 16.62 12.18 -22.24
N LEU A 358 17.42 11.47 -23.04
CA LEU A 358 16.97 10.28 -23.80
C LEU A 358 16.56 9.10 -22.90
N PHE A 359 17.16 8.97 -21.72
CA PHE A 359 16.98 7.82 -20.83
C PHE A 359 16.01 8.08 -19.67
N VAL A 360 15.55 9.33 -19.47
CA VAL A 360 14.61 9.68 -18.39
C VAL A 360 13.37 8.79 -18.40
N ILE A 361 12.68 8.70 -19.54
CA ILE A 361 11.44 7.92 -19.64
C ILE A 361 11.70 6.41 -19.50
N PRO A 362 12.68 5.80 -20.21
CA PRO A 362 13.07 4.40 -19.99
C PRO A 362 13.43 4.07 -18.54
N ILE A 363 14.14 4.95 -17.84
CA ILE A 363 14.51 4.77 -16.43
C ILE A 363 13.26 4.76 -15.56
N ILE A 364 12.36 5.73 -15.72
CA ILE A 364 11.10 5.81 -14.96
C ILE A 364 10.25 4.56 -15.20
N VAL A 365 10.09 4.15 -16.45
CA VAL A 365 9.30 2.98 -16.84
C VAL A 365 9.91 1.70 -16.26
N THR A 366 11.21 1.50 -16.42
CA THR A 366 11.94 0.33 -15.91
C THR A 366 11.86 0.26 -14.39
N TYR A 367 12.13 1.38 -13.70
CA TYR A 367 12.00 1.48 -12.25
C TYR A 367 10.58 1.12 -11.78
N PHE A 368 9.57 1.71 -12.40
CA PHE A 368 8.18 1.45 -12.05
C PHE A 368 7.80 -0.02 -12.24
N ILE A 369 8.17 -0.63 -13.37
CA ILE A 369 7.88 -2.05 -13.64
C ILE A 369 8.63 -2.96 -12.66
N THR A 370 9.89 -2.65 -12.33
CA THR A 370 10.71 -3.47 -11.43
C THR A 370 10.23 -3.41 -9.98
N PHE A 371 9.73 -2.29 -9.48
CA PHE A 371 9.28 -2.20 -8.07
C PHE A 371 7.76 -2.33 -7.89
N PHE A 372 6.97 -1.79 -8.82
CA PHE A 372 5.50 -1.72 -8.71
C PHE A 372 4.78 -2.61 -9.75
N GLY A 373 5.53 -3.42 -10.50
CA GLY A 373 4.97 -4.32 -11.52
C GLY A 373 4.10 -5.45 -10.98
N ILE A 374 4.24 -5.82 -9.69
CA ILE A 374 3.47 -6.90 -9.06
C ILE A 374 2.03 -6.43 -8.78
N VAL A 375 1.14 -6.73 -9.71
CA VAL A 375 -0.30 -6.87 -9.43
C VAL A 375 -0.69 -8.21 -10.02
N ARG A 376 -1.37 -9.08 -9.25
CA ARG A 376 -1.76 -10.44 -9.67
C ARG A 376 -2.36 -10.38 -11.09
N SER A 377 -1.55 -10.86 -12.02
CA SER A 377 -1.80 -10.92 -13.45
C SER A 377 -2.90 -11.93 -13.75
N LYS A 378 -3.60 -11.74 -14.87
CA LYS A 378 -4.70 -12.66 -15.22
C LYS A 378 -4.20 -14.07 -15.48
N TRP A 379 -2.94 -14.24 -15.90
CA TRP A 379 -2.34 -15.57 -16.08
C TRP A 379 -2.36 -16.39 -14.77
N MET A 380 -2.25 -15.76 -13.60
CA MET A 380 -2.29 -16.51 -12.33
C MET A 380 -3.69 -17.05 -12.02
N LYS A 381 -4.74 -16.36 -12.49
CA LYS A 381 -6.12 -16.87 -12.41
C LYS A 381 -6.39 -17.98 -13.43
N GLU A 382 -5.68 -17.97 -14.56
CA GLU A 382 -5.75 -19.05 -15.56
C GLU A 382 -5.21 -20.37 -15.01
N LEU A 383 -4.14 -20.32 -14.21
CA LEU A 383 -3.58 -21.50 -13.53
C LEU A 383 -4.52 -22.09 -12.47
N GLN A 384 -5.41 -21.29 -11.90
CA GLN A 384 -6.42 -21.79 -10.95
C GLN A 384 -7.61 -22.44 -11.65
N ASN A 385 -7.74 -22.29 -12.97
CA ASN A 385 -8.90 -22.76 -13.71
C ASN A 385 -8.63 -24.13 -14.34
N TYR A 386 -9.36 -25.15 -13.87
CA TYR A 386 -9.30 -26.53 -14.37
C TYR A 386 -9.41 -26.63 -15.90
N TYR A 387 -10.26 -25.80 -16.52
CA TYR A 387 -10.47 -25.82 -17.97
C TYR A 387 -9.22 -25.47 -18.79
N THR A 388 -8.28 -24.71 -18.21
CA THR A 388 -7.04 -24.33 -18.89
C THR A 388 -6.15 -25.53 -19.18
N PHE A 389 -6.11 -26.50 -18.26
CA PHE A 389 -5.31 -27.72 -18.40
C PHE A 389 -5.95 -28.70 -19.38
N LEU A 390 -7.29 -28.75 -19.44
CA LEU A 390 -8.05 -29.62 -20.35
C LEU A 390 -7.99 -29.21 -21.83
N LEU A 391 -7.54 -27.99 -22.15
CA LEU A 391 -7.40 -27.57 -23.56
C LEU A 391 -6.33 -28.40 -24.29
N PRO A 392 -6.64 -29.03 -25.44
CA PRO A 392 -5.69 -29.84 -26.19
C PRO A 392 -4.73 -28.96 -27.01
N ASP A 393 -3.72 -28.39 -26.34
CA ASP A 393 -2.68 -27.55 -26.97
C ASP A 393 -1.37 -27.65 -26.16
N SER A 394 -0.25 -27.20 -26.74
CA SER A 394 1.04 -27.24 -26.05
C SER A 394 1.13 -26.22 -24.92
N LYS A 395 1.92 -26.54 -23.89
CA LYS A 395 2.16 -25.67 -22.72
C LYS A 395 2.66 -24.27 -23.09
N ILE A 396 3.47 -24.17 -24.15
CA ILE A 396 3.99 -22.91 -24.69
C ILE A 396 2.85 -22.05 -25.24
N HIS A 397 1.96 -22.62 -26.04
CA HIS A 397 0.82 -21.89 -26.58
C HIS A 397 -0.16 -21.45 -25.48
N LYS A 398 -0.39 -22.28 -24.46
CA LYS A 398 -1.20 -21.91 -23.29
C LYS A 398 -0.60 -20.72 -22.55
N THR A 399 0.70 -20.79 -22.23
CA THR A 399 1.43 -19.73 -21.53
C THR A 399 1.40 -18.42 -22.32
N TRP A 400 1.72 -18.46 -23.62
CA TRP A 400 1.71 -17.27 -24.47
C TRP A 400 0.33 -16.64 -24.59
N ASN A 401 -0.72 -17.42 -24.81
CA ASN A 401 -2.08 -16.88 -24.91
C ASN A 401 -2.61 -16.35 -23.57
N ALA A 402 -2.15 -16.90 -22.44
CA ALA A 402 -2.49 -16.41 -21.11
C ALA A 402 -1.84 -15.06 -20.76
N THR A 403 -0.66 -14.76 -21.32
CA THR A 403 0.10 -13.52 -21.03
C THR A 403 0.00 -12.46 -22.13
N LYS A 404 -0.44 -12.82 -23.34
CA LYS A 404 -0.48 -11.92 -24.51
C LYS A 404 -1.17 -10.57 -24.26
N ILE A 405 -2.26 -10.56 -23.49
CA ILE A 405 -2.98 -9.31 -23.18
C ILE A 405 -2.15 -8.36 -22.30
N GLU A 406 -1.24 -8.89 -21.49
CA GLU A 406 -0.40 -8.12 -20.59
C GLU A 406 0.71 -7.41 -21.35
N HIS A 407 1.26 -8.04 -22.40
CA HIS A 407 2.22 -7.39 -23.31
C HIS A 407 1.59 -6.24 -24.08
N ILE A 408 0.37 -6.44 -24.59
CA ILE A 408 -0.39 -5.37 -25.28
C ILE A 408 -0.64 -4.21 -24.31
N LYS A 409 -1.05 -4.51 -23.09
CA LYS A 409 -1.31 -3.48 -22.08
C LYS A 409 -0.02 -2.73 -21.70
N ALA A 410 1.08 -3.44 -21.50
CA ALA A 410 2.38 -2.83 -21.20
C ALA A 410 2.81 -1.87 -22.30
N PHE A 411 2.62 -2.26 -23.57
CA PHE A 411 2.90 -1.38 -24.70
C PHE A 411 2.05 -0.10 -24.65
N VAL A 412 0.73 -0.24 -24.45
CA VAL A 412 -0.19 0.91 -24.36
C VAL A 412 0.18 1.82 -23.19
N ASP A 413 0.42 1.25 -22.00
CA ASP A 413 0.78 1.99 -20.80
C ASP A 413 2.08 2.78 -21.05
N THR A 414 3.14 2.12 -21.55
CA THR A 414 4.42 2.78 -21.82
C THR A 414 4.32 3.81 -22.93
N MET A 415 3.49 3.58 -23.96
CA MET A 415 3.26 4.58 -25.01
C MET A 415 2.58 5.85 -24.48
N LEU A 416 1.70 5.77 -23.48
CA LEU A 416 1.08 6.96 -22.89
C LEU A 416 2.13 7.93 -22.31
N ILE A 417 3.07 7.41 -21.52
CA ILE A 417 4.14 8.24 -20.95
C ILE A 417 5.18 8.63 -22.02
N ALA A 418 5.50 7.74 -22.96
CA ALA A 418 6.47 8.01 -24.00
C ALA A 418 6.01 9.07 -25.01
N ILE A 419 4.71 9.14 -25.34
CA ILE A 419 4.18 10.16 -26.24
C ILE A 419 4.11 11.52 -25.54
N VAL A 420 3.51 11.60 -24.34
CA VAL A 420 3.36 12.87 -23.62
C VAL A 420 4.71 13.40 -23.13
N GLY A 421 5.51 12.53 -22.49
CA GLY A 421 6.85 12.89 -22.02
C GLY A 421 7.87 13.02 -23.14
N GLY A 422 7.74 12.26 -24.24
CA GLY A 422 8.64 12.37 -25.38
C GLY A 422 8.45 13.66 -26.15
N ALA A 423 7.21 14.16 -26.27
CA ALA A 423 6.94 15.49 -26.79
C ALA A 423 7.55 16.59 -25.90
N ALA A 424 7.52 16.44 -24.58
CA ALA A 424 8.14 17.37 -23.63
C ALA A 424 9.68 17.42 -23.74
N LEU A 425 10.28 16.31 -24.12
CA LEU A 425 11.72 16.10 -24.22
C LEU A 425 12.18 16.02 -25.68
N ASP A 426 11.48 16.65 -26.63
CA ASP A 426 11.65 16.55 -28.10
C ASP A 426 12.35 15.26 -28.59
N LEU A 427 11.82 14.11 -28.19
CA LEU A 427 12.35 12.81 -28.60
C LEU A 427 11.92 12.51 -30.05
N SER A 428 12.78 11.82 -30.80
CA SER A 428 12.43 11.40 -32.15
C SER A 428 11.33 10.32 -32.11
N PRO A 429 10.50 10.18 -33.17
CA PRO A 429 9.49 9.12 -33.24
C PRO A 429 10.07 7.71 -33.06
N LEU A 430 11.32 7.49 -33.51
CA LEU A 430 12.04 6.24 -33.32
C LEU A 430 12.36 6.00 -31.84
N GLN A 431 12.82 7.01 -31.11
CA GLN A 431 13.12 6.91 -29.67
C GLN A 431 11.86 6.68 -28.84
N ILE A 432 10.73 7.30 -29.22
CA ILE A 432 9.42 7.04 -28.59
C ILE A 432 9.05 5.56 -28.78
N LEU A 433 9.15 5.03 -30.01
CA LEU A 433 8.87 3.62 -30.29
C LEU A 433 9.79 2.67 -29.51
N LEU A 434 11.10 2.95 -29.50
CA LEU A 434 12.09 2.17 -28.76
C LEU A 434 11.80 2.17 -27.25
N THR A 435 11.35 3.30 -26.70
CA THR A 435 10.90 3.39 -25.29
C THR A 435 9.70 2.47 -25.02
N GLY A 436 8.74 2.41 -25.95
CA GLY A 436 7.63 1.46 -25.87
C GLY A 436 8.09 0.01 -25.85
N LEU A 437 9.04 -0.34 -26.70
CA LEU A 437 9.60 -1.69 -26.77
C LEU A 437 10.38 -2.04 -25.50
N VAL A 438 11.15 -1.11 -24.92
CA VAL A 438 11.79 -1.28 -23.60
C VAL A 438 10.75 -1.59 -22.53
N GLY A 439 9.64 -0.85 -22.48
CA GLY A 439 8.57 -1.09 -21.52
C GLY A 439 7.95 -2.48 -21.66
N VAL A 440 7.74 -2.95 -22.89
CA VAL A 440 7.22 -4.30 -23.16
C VAL A 440 8.21 -5.37 -22.75
N SER A 441 9.50 -5.22 -23.10
CA SER A 441 10.52 -6.24 -22.84
C SER A 441 10.81 -6.39 -21.35
N VAL A 442 10.89 -5.27 -20.61
CA VAL A 442 11.03 -5.28 -19.14
C VAL A 442 9.78 -5.80 -18.45
N ASN A 443 8.58 -5.46 -18.95
CA ASN A 443 7.35 -6.03 -18.40
C ASN A 443 7.25 -7.55 -18.68
N ALA A 444 7.72 -8.00 -19.84
CA ALA A 444 7.76 -9.42 -20.17
C ALA A 444 8.72 -10.18 -19.23
N SER A 445 9.93 -9.66 -19.00
CA SER A 445 10.85 -10.27 -18.03
C SER A 445 10.23 -10.31 -16.64
N ARG A 446 9.55 -9.24 -16.20
CA ARG A 446 8.87 -9.23 -14.90
C ARG A 446 7.78 -10.29 -14.79
N ILE A 447 6.93 -10.43 -15.81
CA ILE A 447 5.84 -11.42 -15.81
C ILE A 447 6.39 -12.84 -15.71
N TYR A 448 7.38 -13.18 -16.53
CA TYR A 448 7.87 -14.55 -16.61
C TYR A 448 8.78 -14.93 -15.46
N ILE A 449 9.60 -14.01 -14.93
CA ILE A 449 10.32 -14.23 -13.68
C ILE A 449 9.33 -14.47 -12.56
N ASN A 450 8.29 -13.63 -12.44
CA ASN A 450 7.26 -13.82 -11.43
C ASN A 450 6.55 -15.16 -11.57
N MET A 451 6.20 -15.55 -12.80
CA MET A 451 5.58 -16.83 -13.07
C MET A 451 6.49 -17.99 -12.65
N MET A 452 7.76 -17.98 -13.05
CA MET A 452 8.75 -18.98 -12.66
C MET A 452 8.90 -19.10 -11.14
N VAL A 453 8.99 -17.97 -10.43
CA VAL A 453 9.10 -17.96 -8.97
C VAL A 453 7.84 -18.52 -8.32
N GLN A 454 6.65 -18.13 -8.78
CA GLN A 454 5.39 -18.62 -8.21
C GLN A 454 5.18 -20.12 -8.47
N THR A 455 5.67 -20.66 -9.58
CA THR A 455 5.39 -22.06 -9.95
C THR A 455 6.49 -23.03 -9.50
N ILE A 456 7.75 -22.61 -9.49
CA ILE A 456 8.88 -23.49 -9.14
C ILE A 456 9.30 -23.30 -7.68
N ILE A 457 9.44 -22.04 -7.25
CA ILE A 457 10.06 -21.70 -5.98
C ILE A 457 9.03 -21.62 -4.85
N SER A 458 7.83 -21.10 -5.13
CA SER A 458 6.77 -20.96 -4.11
C SER A 458 6.34 -22.29 -3.49
N PRO A 459 6.11 -23.39 -4.26
CA PRO A 459 5.70 -24.65 -3.66
C PRO A 459 6.76 -25.23 -2.71
N ALA A 460 8.04 -25.09 -3.04
CA ALA A 460 9.15 -25.55 -2.20
C ALA A 460 9.28 -24.78 -0.87
N ILE A 461 8.83 -23.52 -0.85
CA ILE A 461 8.91 -22.63 0.32
C ILE A 461 7.65 -22.72 1.21
N GLY A 462 6.53 -23.19 0.68
CA GLY A 462 5.26 -23.34 1.41
C GLY A 462 4.61 -22.00 1.81
N ASP A 463 4.18 -21.88 3.07
CA ASP A 463 3.42 -20.73 3.60
C ASP A 463 4.17 -19.37 3.55
N PHE A 464 5.46 -19.34 3.24
CA PHE A 464 6.32 -18.16 3.38
C PHE A 464 6.34 -17.26 2.14
N LYS A 465 5.15 -16.79 1.73
CA LYS A 465 4.97 -15.98 0.50
C LYS A 465 5.76 -14.67 0.47
N VAL A 466 6.07 -14.08 1.63
CA VAL A 466 6.93 -12.89 1.71
C VAL A 466 8.35 -13.20 1.21
N PHE A 467 8.91 -14.35 1.57
CA PHE A 467 10.23 -14.76 1.10
C PHE A 467 10.24 -15.04 -0.40
N VAL A 468 9.16 -15.64 -0.92
CA VAL A 468 8.93 -15.82 -2.37
C VAL A 468 8.93 -14.47 -3.10
N GLN A 469 8.30 -13.44 -2.53
CA GLN A 469 8.33 -12.07 -3.10
C GLN A 469 9.73 -11.44 -3.07
N PHE A 470 10.53 -11.69 -2.03
CA PHE A 470 11.92 -11.24 -1.99
C PHE A 470 12.76 -11.90 -3.09
N ILE A 471 12.60 -13.20 -3.32
CA ILE A 471 13.29 -13.92 -4.41
C ILE A 471 12.86 -13.37 -5.78
N ASP A 472 11.56 -13.17 -5.99
CA ASP A 472 11.01 -12.55 -7.22
C ASP A 472 11.64 -11.18 -7.49
N MET A 473 11.68 -10.32 -6.47
CA MET A 473 12.28 -8.99 -6.59
C MET A 473 13.78 -9.06 -6.85
N PHE A 474 14.51 -9.96 -6.17
CA PHE A 474 15.95 -10.13 -6.34
C PHE A 474 16.30 -10.59 -7.76
N LEU A 475 15.59 -11.60 -8.29
CA LEU A 475 15.79 -12.08 -9.66
C LEU A 475 15.46 -11.00 -10.70
N MET A 476 14.41 -10.21 -10.48
CA MET A 476 14.12 -9.06 -11.34
C MET A 476 15.23 -8.00 -11.28
N LEU A 477 15.80 -7.74 -10.11
CA LEU A 477 16.88 -6.78 -9.95
C LEU A 477 18.11 -7.22 -10.75
N ILE A 478 18.47 -8.51 -10.69
CA ILE A 478 19.55 -9.09 -11.49
C ILE A 478 19.26 -8.94 -12.98
N SER A 479 18.06 -9.30 -13.42
CA SER A 479 17.67 -9.16 -14.84
C SER A 479 17.74 -7.70 -15.30
N THR A 480 17.29 -6.76 -14.49
CA THR A 480 17.30 -5.34 -14.82
C THR A 480 18.73 -4.80 -14.84
N ALA A 481 19.55 -5.17 -13.86
CA ALA A 481 20.95 -4.77 -13.77
C ALA A 481 21.76 -5.28 -14.98
N ALA A 482 21.54 -6.53 -15.39
CA ALA A 482 22.15 -7.08 -16.60
C ALA A 482 21.74 -6.30 -17.86
N SER A 483 20.45 -5.95 -17.99
CA SER A 483 19.98 -5.16 -19.12
C SER A 483 20.53 -3.73 -19.15
N VAL A 484 20.63 -3.07 -17.98
CA VAL A 484 21.24 -1.74 -17.88
C VAL A 484 22.73 -1.80 -18.18
N PHE A 485 23.45 -2.82 -17.68
CA PHE A 485 24.86 -3.01 -17.97
C PHE A 485 25.11 -3.15 -19.47
N VAL A 486 24.36 -4.00 -20.17
CA VAL A 486 24.51 -4.17 -21.62
C VAL A 486 24.08 -2.92 -22.38
N ALA A 487 23.08 -2.17 -21.91
CA ALA A 487 22.72 -0.88 -22.51
C ALA A 487 23.89 0.12 -22.45
N VAL A 488 24.55 0.25 -21.29
CA VAL A 488 25.72 1.12 -21.11
C VAL A 488 26.89 0.67 -21.97
N VAL A 489 27.20 -0.63 -21.99
CA VAL A 489 28.28 -1.18 -22.83
C VAL A 489 27.99 -0.95 -24.31
N SER A 490 26.75 -1.17 -24.76
CA SER A 490 26.34 -0.95 -26.15
C SER A 490 26.43 0.53 -26.53
N MET A 491 26.09 1.44 -25.62
CA MET A 491 26.24 2.88 -25.83
C MET A 491 27.70 3.26 -26.04
N ILE A 492 28.60 2.77 -25.18
CA ILE A 492 30.04 3.09 -25.22
C ILE A 492 30.68 2.49 -26.48
N PHE A 493 30.36 1.24 -26.81
CA PHE A 493 31.00 0.53 -27.92
C PHE A 493 30.58 1.04 -29.29
N PHE A 494 29.29 1.30 -29.49
CA PHE A 494 28.76 1.75 -30.78
C PHE A 494 28.68 3.27 -30.92
N ASN A 495 28.99 4.02 -29.85
CA ASN A 495 28.89 5.48 -29.74
C ASN A 495 27.54 6.05 -30.23
N ASN A 496 26.47 5.27 -30.09
CA ASN A 496 25.14 5.59 -30.58
C ASN A 496 24.11 5.39 -29.44
N PRO A 497 23.26 6.40 -29.15
CA PRO A 497 22.29 6.29 -28.05
C PRO A 497 21.22 5.22 -28.33
N GLU A 498 20.88 4.98 -29.59
CA GLU A 498 19.91 3.95 -29.99
C GLU A 498 20.41 2.53 -29.73
N ALA A 499 21.74 2.32 -29.77
CA ALA A 499 22.34 1.04 -29.42
C ALA A 499 22.10 0.68 -27.94
N ALA A 500 21.98 1.67 -27.07
CA ALA A 500 21.65 1.45 -25.66
C ALA A 500 20.23 0.88 -25.48
N PHE A 501 19.26 1.43 -26.21
CA PHE A 501 17.88 0.93 -26.22
C PHE A 501 17.82 -0.52 -26.73
N LEU A 502 18.50 -0.79 -27.84
CA LEU A 502 18.54 -2.14 -28.42
C LEU A 502 19.21 -3.14 -27.46
N GLY A 503 20.33 -2.77 -26.84
CA GLY A 503 21.01 -3.60 -25.84
C GLY A 503 20.11 -3.95 -24.66
N LEU A 504 19.33 -2.98 -24.16
CA LEU A 504 18.35 -3.20 -23.10
C LEU A 504 17.22 -4.14 -23.56
N ILE A 505 16.63 -3.89 -24.74
CA ILE A 505 15.54 -4.70 -25.29
C ILE A 505 15.99 -6.15 -25.50
N ILE A 506 17.15 -6.37 -26.14
CA ILE A 506 17.64 -7.71 -26.47
C ILE A 506 17.86 -8.52 -25.20
N THR A 507 18.58 -7.95 -24.22
CA THR A 507 18.88 -8.66 -22.98
C THR A 507 17.63 -8.95 -22.14
N SER A 508 16.72 -7.98 -22.02
CA SER A 508 15.47 -8.19 -21.29
C SER A 508 14.59 -9.22 -21.98
N CYS A 509 14.55 -9.26 -23.32
CA CYS A 509 13.88 -10.31 -24.09
C CYS A 509 14.54 -11.68 -23.87
N ILE A 510 15.87 -11.78 -23.85
CA ILE A 510 16.58 -13.05 -23.58
C ILE A 510 16.20 -13.57 -22.18
N MET A 511 16.28 -12.72 -21.16
CA MET A 511 15.89 -13.08 -19.79
C MET A 511 14.41 -13.48 -19.71
N ALA A 512 13.53 -12.77 -20.42
CA ALA A 512 12.11 -13.08 -20.51
C ALA A 512 11.87 -14.44 -21.19
N ILE A 513 12.60 -14.78 -22.25
CA ILE A 513 12.48 -16.05 -22.97
C ILE A 513 12.95 -17.22 -22.09
N ILE A 514 14.08 -17.09 -21.40
CA ILE A 514 14.58 -18.11 -20.47
C ILE A 514 13.53 -18.38 -19.38
N ALA A 515 13.04 -17.33 -18.73
CA ALA A 515 12.01 -17.45 -17.70
C ALA A 515 10.69 -17.98 -18.27
N PHE A 516 10.32 -17.62 -19.50
CA PHE A 516 9.12 -18.10 -20.18
C PHE A 516 9.14 -19.63 -20.35
N PHE A 517 10.24 -20.19 -20.87
CA PHE A 517 10.34 -21.64 -21.04
C PHE A 517 10.27 -22.39 -19.71
N LEU A 518 10.99 -21.90 -18.68
CA LEU A 518 10.95 -22.48 -17.33
C LEU A 518 9.55 -22.37 -16.70
N SER A 519 8.87 -21.24 -16.92
CA SER A 519 7.51 -21.04 -16.41
C SER A 519 6.46 -21.88 -17.16
N SER A 520 6.69 -22.22 -18.44
CA SER A 520 5.71 -22.94 -19.26
C SER A 520 5.37 -24.33 -18.72
N PHE A 521 6.29 -24.96 -17.96
CA PHE A 521 6.05 -26.23 -17.27
C PHE A 521 4.86 -26.17 -16.30
N ALA A 522 4.52 -24.98 -15.78
CA ALA A 522 3.37 -24.80 -14.91
C ALA A 522 2.02 -25.06 -15.60
N PHE A 523 1.94 -24.92 -16.92
CA PHE A 523 0.71 -25.21 -17.68
C PHE A 523 0.60 -26.67 -18.13
N GLU A 524 1.51 -27.53 -17.67
CA GLU A 524 1.55 -28.96 -18.01
C GLU A 524 0.82 -29.82 -16.98
N LYS A 525 0.95 -29.52 -15.68
CA LYS A 525 0.32 -30.27 -14.59
C LYS A 525 -0.29 -29.33 -13.55
N MET A 526 -1.48 -29.68 -13.08
CA MET A 526 -2.21 -28.88 -12.09
C MET A 526 -1.59 -28.96 -10.69
N GLU A 527 -0.90 -30.05 -10.37
CA GLU A 527 -0.24 -30.32 -9.08
C GLU A 527 0.83 -29.28 -8.68
N VAL A 528 1.25 -28.41 -9.61
CA VAL A 528 2.21 -27.32 -9.34
C VAL A 528 1.55 -26.15 -8.57
N VAL A 529 0.22 -26.14 -8.46
CA VAL A 529 -0.57 -25.03 -7.88
C VAL A 529 -1.19 -25.39 -6.51
N GLU A 530 -1.25 -26.68 -6.16
CA GLU A 530 -1.62 -27.18 -4.82
C GLU A 530 -0.38 -27.21 -3.90
#